data_AF-A0A8C7XQL9-F1
#
_entry.id   AF-A0A8C7XQL9-F1
#
_cell.length_a   1.000
_cell.length_b   1.000
_cell.length_c   1.000
_cell.angle_alpha   90.00
_cell.angle_beta   90.00
_cell.angle_gamma   90.00
#
_symmetry.space_group_name_H-M   'P 1'
#
loop_
_entity.id
_entity.type
_entity.pdbx_description
1 polymer ?
#
loop_
_entity_poly.entity_id
_entity_poly.type
_entity_poly.pdbx_seq_one_letter_code
_entity_poly.pdbx_strand_id
1 'polypeptide(L)'
;MNTNWPASVQVSVNATPLTIERGDNKTSHKPLYLKRVCQPGRNTIQITVTACCCSHLFVLQLVHRPTVRSVLQGLMKKRLLPAEHCVTKIKRNFSSGSIAGTPGLNGEDGVEQTAIRVSLKCPITFRRIQLPARGPDCRHVQCFDLESYLQLNCERGTWRCPVCNKTALLEGLEVDQYMLGILIYVQNSEYEEITIDPVCSWKPVPVKPDLHVKEEPDGPVLKRCRTLSPSHMVLPSVMEMIASLGPGPPSSSASTVPPPSSPMAYSSLPAGGGNSSNTSLLPPDKPPPHSLTPQLLPELTNPDELLSYLGPPDLPSHDNNDLLLLFEDN
;
A
#
# COMPACT_ATOMS: atom_id res chain seq x y z
N MET A 1 5.38 17.85 18.16
CA MET A 1 5.80 18.49 19.42
C MET A 1 5.94 17.40 20.45
N ASN A 2 7.11 17.27 21.06
CA ASN A 2 7.38 16.22 22.06
C ASN A 2 7.24 16.85 23.45
N THR A 3 6.49 16.23 24.36
CA THR A 3 6.37 16.71 25.74
C THR A 3 7.16 15.82 26.70
N ASN A 4 7.57 16.40 27.83
CA ASN A 4 8.05 15.66 28.99
C ASN A 4 7.09 15.95 30.15
N TRP A 5 6.16 15.03 30.40
CA TRP A 5 5.30 15.08 31.58
C TRP A 5 6.07 14.57 32.80
N PRO A 6 5.90 15.17 34.00
CA PRO A 6 6.53 14.66 35.22
C PRO A 6 6.09 13.23 35.54
N ALA A 7 7.00 12.39 36.02
CA ALA A 7 6.76 10.95 36.18
C ALA A 7 5.60 10.57 37.12
N SER A 8 5.24 11.47 38.05
CA SER A 8 4.16 11.30 39.02
C SER A 8 2.89 12.12 38.71
N VAL A 9 2.73 12.65 37.49
CA VAL A 9 1.60 13.53 37.17
C VAL A 9 0.33 12.73 36.86
N GLN A 10 -0.78 13.24 37.39
CA GLN A 10 -2.13 12.86 36.99
C GLN A 10 -2.85 14.12 36.52
N VAL A 11 -3.62 14.00 35.44
CA VAL A 11 -4.38 15.12 34.86
C VAL A 11 -5.85 14.70 34.72
N SER A 12 -6.76 15.57 35.13
CA SER A 12 -8.19 15.44 34.83
C SER A 12 -8.75 16.76 34.32
N VAL A 13 -9.82 16.67 33.54
CA VAL A 13 -10.57 17.83 33.04
C VAL A 13 -12.05 17.58 33.30
N ASN A 14 -12.72 18.52 33.97
CA ASN A 14 -14.13 18.39 34.36
C ASN A 14 -14.38 17.05 35.09
N ALA A 15 -13.54 16.76 36.10
CA ALA A 15 -13.44 15.50 36.84
C ALA A 15 -13.12 14.22 36.02
N THR A 16 -13.04 14.29 34.69
CA THR A 16 -12.69 13.15 33.83
C THR A 16 -11.17 12.95 33.78
N PRO A 17 -10.60 11.82 34.24
CA PRO A 17 -9.16 11.57 34.18
C PRO A 17 -8.67 11.33 32.75
N LEU A 18 -7.43 11.74 32.46
CA LEU A 18 -6.82 11.62 31.13
C LEU A 18 -5.52 10.81 31.16
N THR A 19 -5.43 9.83 30.27
CA THR A 19 -4.23 9.00 30.09
C THR A 19 -3.16 9.73 29.27
N ILE A 20 -1.96 9.86 29.81
CA ILE A 20 -0.80 10.41 29.10
C ILE A 20 -0.11 9.28 28.32
N GLU A 21 -0.22 9.32 27.00
CA GLU A 21 0.49 8.40 26.11
C GLU A 21 2.00 8.70 26.09
N ARG A 22 2.82 7.64 26.05
CA ARG A 22 4.25 7.73 25.71
C ARG A 22 4.43 8.01 24.21
N GLY A 23 5.51 8.69 23.86
CA GLY A 23 5.97 8.80 22.47
C GLY A 23 6.91 7.67 22.09
N ASP A 24 7.38 7.69 20.84
CA ASP A 24 8.28 6.65 20.28
C ASP A 24 9.59 6.49 21.08
N ASN A 25 10.10 7.57 21.68
CA ASN A 25 11.27 7.53 22.56
C ASN A 25 10.83 7.29 24.00
N LYS A 26 11.50 6.38 24.73
CA LYS A 26 11.13 5.97 26.11
C LYS A 26 10.97 7.12 27.13
N THR A 27 11.59 8.27 26.87
CA THR A 27 11.59 9.49 27.70
C THR A 27 10.62 10.59 27.21
N SER A 28 10.01 10.41 26.03
CA SER A 28 9.05 11.35 25.46
C SER A 28 7.61 10.92 25.70
N HIS A 29 6.72 11.90 25.68
CA HIS A 29 5.29 11.72 25.83
C HIS A 29 4.54 12.53 24.76
N LYS A 30 3.27 12.22 24.57
CA LYS A 30 2.35 12.99 23.73
C LYS A 30 1.66 14.12 24.54
N PRO A 31 1.31 15.24 23.91
CA PRO A 31 0.42 16.23 24.53
C PRO A 31 -0.99 15.68 24.71
N LEU A 32 -1.69 16.08 25.78
CA LEU A 32 -3.09 15.74 26.00
C LEU A 32 -4.01 16.57 25.10
N TYR A 33 -5.02 15.94 24.49
CA TYR A 33 -5.96 16.61 23.58
C TYR A 33 -7.35 16.76 24.22
N LEU A 34 -7.63 17.97 24.72
CA LEU A 34 -8.75 18.18 25.64
C LEU A 34 -10.13 18.30 24.96
N LYS A 35 -10.21 18.52 23.64
CA LYS A 35 -11.47 18.89 22.95
C LYS A 35 -12.64 17.92 23.20
N ARG A 36 -12.38 16.63 23.44
CA ARG A 36 -13.41 15.60 23.71
C ARG A 36 -14.00 15.64 25.13
N VAL A 37 -13.36 16.33 26.08
CA VAL A 37 -13.80 16.48 27.48
C VAL A 37 -14.10 17.94 27.85
N CYS A 38 -13.98 18.87 26.90
CA CYS A 38 -14.40 20.25 27.07
C CYS A 38 -15.91 20.40 26.93
N GLN A 39 -16.49 21.26 27.78
CA GLN A 39 -17.90 21.64 27.78
C GLN A 39 -18.07 23.14 27.48
N PRO A 40 -19.26 23.64 27.11
CA PRO A 40 -19.52 25.08 27.04
C PRO A 40 -19.25 25.80 28.36
N GLY A 41 -18.77 27.04 28.31
CA GLY A 41 -18.47 27.83 29.51
C GLY A 41 -17.25 27.37 30.30
N ARG A 42 -17.37 27.30 31.63
CA ARG A 42 -16.23 27.05 32.52
C ARG A 42 -15.78 25.59 32.45
N ASN A 43 -14.49 25.42 32.18
CA ASN A 43 -13.78 24.15 32.22
C ASN A 43 -12.73 24.19 33.35
N THR A 44 -12.58 23.08 34.08
CA THR A 44 -11.60 22.97 35.17
C THR A 44 -10.59 21.88 34.81
N ILE A 45 -9.33 22.27 34.63
CA ILE A 45 -8.19 21.36 34.47
C ILE A 45 -7.53 21.21 35.84
N GLN A 46 -7.45 19.98 36.34
CA GLN A 46 -6.72 19.64 37.56
C GLN A 46 -5.45 18.87 37.20
N ILE A 47 -4.33 19.29 37.80
CA ILE A 47 -3.03 18.63 37.67
C ILE A 47 -2.56 18.27 39.08
N THR A 48 -2.41 16.97 39.34
CA THR A 48 -2.01 16.43 40.65
C THR A 48 -0.62 15.78 40.51
N VAL A 49 0.28 16.06 41.44
CA VAL A 49 1.67 15.55 41.44
C VAL A 49 2.09 15.18 42.88
N THR A 50 2.86 14.10 43.04
CA THR A 50 3.35 13.66 44.37
C THR A 50 4.80 14.08 44.67
N ALA A 51 5.50 14.68 43.69
CA ALA A 51 6.83 15.26 43.82
C ALA A 51 6.87 16.66 43.18
N CYS A 52 7.82 17.52 43.56
CA CYS A 52 7.88 18.87 42.98
C CYS A 52 8.16 18.81 41.48
N CYS A 53 7.31 19.47 40.71
CA CYS A 53 7.51 19.69 39.27
C CYS A 53 8.19 21.05 39.02
N CYS A 54 9.12 21.40 39.92
CA CYS A 54 9.85 22.66 39.98
C CYS A 54 10.60 23.00 38.66
N SER A 55 10.88 22.00 37.83
CA SER A 55 11.56 22.09 36.53
C SER A 55 10.62 22.13 35.31
N HIS A 56 9.30 22.14 35.51
CA HIS A 56 8.33 21.93 34.43
C HIS A 56 7.35 23.10 34.28
N LEU A 57 7.08 23.48 33.03
CA LEU A 57 6.01 24.42 32.67
C LEU A 57 4.85 23.65 32.03
N PHE A 58 3.65 23.81 32.58
CA PHE A 58 2.42 23.31 31.95
C PHE A 58 1.87 24.38 31.00
N VAL A 59 1.69 24.03 29.73
CA VAL A 59 1.21 24.95 28.68
C VAL A 59 -0.10 24.43 28.11
N LEU A 60 -1.13 25.27 28.11
CA LEU A 60 -2.36 25.07 27.37
C LEU A 60 -2.30 25.89 26.07
N GLN A 61 -2.46 25.24 24.92
CA GLN A 61 -2.41 25.89 23.61
C GLN A 61 -3.62 25.50 22.77
N LEU A 62 -4.31 26.50 22.20
CA LEU A 62 -5.29 26.26 21.13
C LEU A 62 -4.52 25.93 19.84
N VAL A 63 -4.81 24.77 19.24
CA VAL A 63 -4.13 24.28 18.04
C VAL A 63 -5.13 23.97 16.93
N HIS A 64 -4.82 24.40 15.71
CA HIS A 64 -5.55 23.97 14.52
C HIS A 64 -5.11 22.54 14.14
N ARG A 65 -6.08 21.64 13.98
CA ARG A 65 -5.86 20.27 13.48
C ARG A 65 -6.72 20.07 12.21
N PRO A 66 -6.16 20.26 11.01
CA PRO A 66 -6.89 19.99 9.77
C PRO A 66 -7.15 18.49 9.63
N THR A 67 -8.22 18.12 8.90
CA THR A 67 -8.51 16.71 8.58
C THR A 67 -7.57 16.21 7.48
N VAL A 68 -7.37 14.89 7.38
CA VAL A 68 -6.55 14.29 6.31
C VAL A 68 -7.09 14.70 4.93
N ARG A 69 -8.41 14.72 4.72
CA ARG A 69 -9.06 15.23 3.49
C ARG A 69 -8.72 16.69 3.18
N SER A 70 -8.76 17.58 4.18
CA SER A 70 -8.40 19.00 4.00
C SER A 70 -6.92 19.17 3.63
N VAL A 71 -6.04 18.36 4.25
CA VAL A 71 -4.60 18.34 3.92
C VAL A 71 -4.35 17.80 2.51
N LEU A 72 -5.04 16.72 2.10
CA LEU A 72 -4.95 16.14 0.75
C LEU A 72 -5.31 17.16 -0.33
N GLN A 73 -6.46 17.82 -0.20
CA GLN A 73 -6.91 18.88 -1.12
C GLN A 73 -5.90 20.05 -1.16
N GLY A 74 -5.38 20.45 0.00
CA GLY A 74 -4.36 21.48 0.12
C GLY A 74 -3.04 21.12 -0.58
N LEU A 75 -2.62 19.86 -0.51
CA LEU A 75 -1.42 19.35 -1.18
C LEU A 75 -1.64 19.24 -2.70
N MET A 76 -2.74 18.64 -3.16
CA MET A 76 -3.04 18.56 -4.61
C MET A 76 -3.03 19.93 -5.27
N LYS A 77 -3.59 20.96 -4.63
CA LYS A 77 -3.67 22.32 -5.18
C LYS A 77 -2.38 23.16 -5.03
N LYS A 78 -1.41 22.76 -4.18
CA LYS A 78 -0.20 23.57 -3.86
C LYS A 78 1.14 22.84 -3.99
N ARG A 79 1.11 21.54 -4.31
CA ARG A 79 2.27 20.62 -4.32
C ARG A 79 2.21 19.58 -5.45
N LEU A 80 1.39 19.80 -6.49
CA LEU A 80 1.53 19.06 -7.73
C LEU A 80 2.91 19.35 -8.34
N LEU A 81 3.71 18.31 -8.57
CA LEU A 81 4.99 18.38 -9.26
C LEU A 81 4.74 18.13 -10.75
N PRO A 82 5.00 19.11 -11.65
CA PRO A 82 4.74 18.97 -13.08
C PRO A 82 5.45 17.77 -13.71
N ALA A 83 4.83 17.17 -14.72
CA ALA A 83 5.33 15.96 -15.39
C ALA A 83 6.76 16.13 -15.92
N GLU A 84 7.14 17.33 -16.39
CA GLU A 84 8.48 17.68 -16.88
C GLU A 84 9.50 17.61 -15.74
N HIS A 85 9.12 18.07 -14.54
CA HIS A 85 9.94 18.00 -13.34
C HIS A 85 10.03 16.57 -12.82
N CYS A 86 8.95 15.78 -12.90
CA CYS A 86 8.98 14.34 -12.61
C CYS A 86 9.93 13.59 -13.55
N VAL A 87 9.80 13.78 -14.87
CA VAL A 87 10.71 13.25 -15.90
C VAL A 87 12.16 13.67 -15.63
N THR A 88 12.39 14.92 -15.20
CA THR A 88 13.73 15.41 -14.81
C THR A 88 14.24 14.75 -13.52
N LYS A 89 13.39 14.36 -12.56
CA LYS A 89 13.79 13.51 -11.42
C LYS A 89 14.07 12.07 -11.85
N ILE A 90 13.30 11.52 -12.78
CA ILE A 90 13.50 10.15 -13.31
C ILE A 90 14.82 10.05 -14.07
N LYS A 91 15.09 10.94 -15.04
CA LYS A 91 16.29 10.88 -15.92
C LYS A 91 17.63 10.80 -15.18
N ARG A 92 17.72 11.40 -14.00
CA ARG A 92 18.92 11.33 -13.12
C ARG A 92 19.27 9.90 -12.67
N ASN A 93 18.32 8.97 -12.63
CA ASN A 93 18.55 7.56 -12.31
C ASN A 93 19.23 6.81 -13.46
N PHE A 94 19.10 7.30 -14.70
CA PHE A 94 19.75 6.73 -15.89
C PHE A 94 21.15 7.30 -16.11
N SER A 95 21.36 8.59 -15.82
CA SER A 95 22.68 9.24 -15.91
C SER A 95 23.66 8.87 -14.76
N SER A 96 23.21 8.12 -13.75
CA SER A 96 24.02 7.78 -12.57
C SER A 96 24.56 6.35 -12.67
N GLY A 97 25.69 6.17 -13.36
CA GLY A 97 26.38 4.87 -13.53
C GLY A 97 27.01 4.27 -12.26
N SER A 98 26.33 4.39 -11.11
CA SER A 98 26.79 3.90 -9.81
C SER A 98 25.64 3.28 -9.02
N ILE A 99 25.47 1.97 -9.13
CA ILE A 99 24.64 1.21 -8.19
C ILE A 99 25.31 1.24 -6.82
N ALA A 100 24.59 1.70 -5.79
CA ALA A 100 25.12 1.76 -4.43
C ALA A 100 25.17 0.36 -3.81
N GLY A 101 26.30 -0.34 -3.94
CA GLY A 101 26.51 -1.63 -3.27
C GLY A 101 27.83 -2.36 -3.56
N THR A 102 28.46 -2.14 -4.72
CA THR A 102 29.63 -2.93 -5.16
C THR A 102 30.87 -2.05 -5.43
N PRO A 103 31.99 -2.27 -4.72
CA PRO A 103 33.27 -1.63 -5.05
C PRO A 103 33.90 -2.31 -6.27
N GLY A 104 33.62 -1.78 -7.47
CA GLY A 104 34.30 -2.20 -8.69
C GLY A 104 35.78 -1.83 -8.67
N LEU A 105 36.66 -2.83 -8.70
CA LEU A 105 38.07 -2.63 -9.02
C LEU A 105 38.23 -2.53 -10.54
N ASN A 106 38.95 -1.51 -11.00
CA ASN A 106 39.10 -1.09 -12.40
C ASN A 106 37.81 -0.51 -12.99
N GLY A 107 37.89 0.70 -13.56
CA GLY A 107 36.74 1.45 -14.04
C GLY A 107 36.73 1.61 -15.55
N GLU A 108 35.82 0.91 -16.23
CA GLU A 108 35.23 1.30 -17.52
C GLU A 108 33.95 0.50 -17.84
N ASP A 109 33.76 -0.70 -17.27
CA ASP A 109 32.55 -1.52 -17.40
C ASP A 109 31.38 -1.00 -16.53
N GLY A 110 30.84 0.16 -16.92
CA GLY A 110 29.70 0.80 -16.27
C GLY A 110 28.38 0.19 -16.73
N VAL A 111 27.67 -0.50 -15.83
CA VAL A 111 26.32 -1.03 -16.11
C VAL A 111 25.33 0.12 -16.29
N GLU A 112 25.07 0.49 -17.55
CA GLU A 112 24.03 1.46 -17.88
C GLU A 112 22.64 0.91 -17.55
N GLN A 113 21.85 1.70 -16.81
CA GLN A 113 20.47 1.35 -16.50
C GLN A 113 19.62 1.50 -17.78
N THR A 114 19.28 0.40 -18.44
CA THR A 114 18.50 0.44 -19.70
C THR A 114 16.99 0.57 -19.48
N ALA A 115 16.48 0.25 -18.30
CA ALA A 115 15.11 0.51 -17.87
C ALA A 115 14.95 0.44 -16.34
N ILE A 116 13.95 1.12 -15.77
CA ILE A 116 13.59 1.05 -14.34
C ILE A 116 12.21 0.41 -14.22
N ARG A 117 12.11 -0.65 -13.40
CA ARG A 117 10.82 -1.27 -13.05
C ARG A 117 10.26 -0.61 -11.78
N VAL A 118 8.98 -0.29 -11.78
CA VAL A 118 8.30 0.47 -10.70
C VAL A 118 6.96 -0.19 -10.41
N SER A 119 6.59 -0.36 -9.14
CA SER A 119 5.28 -0.89 -8.78
C SER A 119 4.24 0.22 -8.66
N LEU A 120 3.03 -0.07 -9.12
CA LEU A 120 1.84 0.75 -8.94
C LEU A 120 1.16 0.52 -7.58
N LYS A 121 1.70 -0.40 -6.76
CA LYS A 121 1.27 -0.63 -5.37
C LYS A 121 2.00 0.30 -4.39
N CYS A 122 1.29 0.73 -3.36
CA CYS A 122 1.82 1.55 -2.29
C CYS A 122 2.68 0.68 -1.34
N PRO A 123 3.91 1.09 -0.99
CA PRO A 123 4.76 0.34 -0.05
C PRO A 123 4.25 0.36 1.40
N ILE A 124 3.21 1.12 1.71
CA ILE A 124 2.57 1.18 3.05
C ILE A 124 1.43 0.17 3.16
N THR A 125 0.59 0.05 2.13
CA THR A 125 -0.68 -0.70 2.17
C THR A 125 -0.76 -1.87 1.21
N PHE A 126 0.23 -2.02 0.31
CA PHE A 126 0.29 -3.02 -0.77
C PHE A 126 -0.91 -3.00 -1.75
N ARG A 127 -1.81 -2.02 -1.62
CA ARG A 127 -2.90 -1.71 -2.55
C ARG A 127 -2.40 -0.75 -3.64
N ARG A 128 -3.10 -0.71 -4.79
CA ARG A 128 -2.86 0.27 -5.86
C ARG A 128 -2.87 1.70 -5.31
N ILE A 129 -1.84 2.48 -5.65
CA ILE A 129 -1.74 3.90 -5.30
C ILE A 129 -2.90 4.65 -5.95
N GLN A 130 -3.59 5.51 -5.19
CA GLN A 130 -4.62 6.41 -5.74
C GLN A 130 -4.01 7.78 -6.03
N LEU A 131 -3.27 8.33 -5.07
CA LEU A 131 -2.61 9.63 -5.20
C LEU A 131 -1.10 9.49 -4.97
N PRO A 132 -0.26 9.44 -6.03
CA PRO A 132 1.16 9.18 -5.91
C PRO A 132 1.89 10.39 -5.35
N ALA A 133 2.59 10.19 -4.24
CA ALA A 133 3.43 11.19 -3.62
C ALA A 133 4.84 10.69 -3.35
N ARG A 134 5.72 11.68 -3.16
CA ARG A 134 7.14 11.54 -2.85
C ARG A 134 7.58 12.65 -1.88
N GLY A 135 8.71 12.43 -1.20
CA GLY A 135 9.43 13.51 -0.51
C GLY A 135 10.32 14.28 -1.50
N PRO A 136 10.74 15.51 -1.17
CA PRO A 136 11.39 16.40 -2.13
C PRO A 136 12.78 15.86 -2.53
N ASP A 137 13.51 15.34 -1.56
CA ASP A 137 14.85 14.73 -1.67
C ASP A 137 14.85 13.26 -2.15
N CYS A 138 13.68 12.70 -2.50
CA CYS A 138 13.55 11.31 -2.95
C CYS A 138 14.12 11.13 -4.36
N ARG A 139 15.25 10.40 -4.46
CA ARG A 139 15.92 10.09 -5.74
C ARG A 139 15.28 8.93 -6.51
N HIS A 140 14.63 7.99 -5.82
CA HIS A 140 13.92 6.85 -6.40
C HIS A 140 12.71 7.29 -7.26
N VAL A 141 12.26 6.40 -8.15
CA VAL A 141 11.05 6.61 -8.96
C VAL A 141 9.78 6.11 -8.26
N GLN A 142 9.90 5.07 -7.42
CA GLN A 142 8.76 4.50 -6.68
C GLN A 142 8.05 5.55 -5.82
N CYS A 143 6.76 5.76 -6.08
CA CYS A 143 5.90 6.63 -5.28
C CYS A 143 5.23 5.84 -4.14
N PHE A 144 4.62 6.56 -3.21
CA PHE A 144 3.72 6.01 -2.20
C PHE A 144 2.36 6.72 -2.25
N ASP A 145 1.32 6.08 -1.71
CA ASP A 145 -0.01 6.68 -1.64
C ASP A 145 -0.08 7.77 -0.57
N LEU A 146 -0.51 8.97 -0.96
CA LEU A 146 -0.46 10.15 -0.11
C LEU A 146 -1.44 10.08 1.07
N GLU A 147 -2.65 9.56 0.87
CA GLU A 147 -3.60 9.41 1.98
C GLU A 147 -3.06 8.40 2.99
N SER A 148 -2.64 7.22 2.53
CA SER A 148 -2.00 6.20 3.37
C SER A 148 -0.82 6.76 4.16
N TYR A 149 -0.02 7.65 3.55
CA TYR A 149 1.10 8.32 4.20
C TYR A 149 0.69 9.31 5.27
N LEU A 150 -0.35 10.12 5.02
CA LEU A 150 -0.86 11.10 5.98
C LEU A 150 -1.54 10.42 7.17
N GLN A 151 -2.28 9.33 6.94
CA GLN A 151 -2.87 8.50 8.00
C GLN A 151 -1.76 7.93 8.91
N LEU A 152 -0.76 7.25 8.33
CA LEU A 152 0.39 6.68 9.05
C LEU A 152 1.14 7.73 9.92
N ASN A 153 1.31 8.95 9.41
CA ASN A 153 2.01 10.02 10.13
C ASN A 153 1.12 10.80 11.10
N CYS A 154 -0.21 10.71 11.00
CA CYS A 154 -1.12 11.22 12.03
C CYS A 154 -0.97 10.44 13.34
N GLU A 155 -0.71 9.13 13.26
CA GLU A 155 -0.50 8.24 14.41
C GLU A 155 0.94 8.27 14.93
N ARG A 156 1.92 8.14 14.02
CA ARG A 156 3.33 7.92 14.36
C ARG A 156 4.20 9.18 14.33
N GLY A 157 3.84 10.19 13.53
CA GLY A 157 4.56 11.48 13.47
C GLY A 157 6.04 11.40 13.07
N THR A 158 6.52 10.33 12.42
CA THR A 158 7.94 10.13 12.12
C THR A 158 8.42 10.89 10.88
N TRP A 159 7.52 11.18 9.93
CA TRP A 159 7.75 11.93 8.70
C TRP A 159 8.96 11.48 7.88
N ARG A 160 9.07 10.16 7.66
CA ARG A 160 10.09 9.52 6.81
C ARG A 160 9.47 8.85 5.61
N CYS A 161 10.12 8.93 4.45
CA CYS A 161 9.69 8.28 3.21
C CYS A 161 9.71 6.75 3.37
N PRO A 162 8.63 6.01 3.06
CA PRO A 162 8.57 4.55 3.20
C PRO A 162 9.49 3.79 2.24
N VAL A 163 10.01 4.45 1.19
CA VAL A 163 10.90 3.82 0.19
C VAL A 163 12.38 3.98 0.53
N CYS A 164 12.81 5.14 1.04
CA CYS A 164 14.23 5.45 1.27
C CYS A 164 14.58 6.02 2.65
N ASN A 165 13.64 6.04 3.59
CA ASN A 165 13.81 6.47 4.99
C ASN A 165 14.30 7.93 5.22
N LYS A 166 14.53 8.70 4.14
CA LYS A 166 14.76 10.14 4.16
C LYS A 166 13.59 10.90 4.78
N THR A 167 13.86 12.06 5.34
CA THR A 167 12.85 13.02 5.80
C THR A 167 11.89 13.40 4.67
N ALA A 168 10.59 13.40 4.97
CA ALA A 168 9.50 13.77 4.07
C ALA A 168 8.41 14.49 4.88
N LEU A 169 8.72 15.70 5.35
CA LEU A 169 7.78 16.56 6.10
C LEU A 169 6.60 16.96 5.22
N LEU A 170 5.42 17.10 5.85
CA LEU A 170 4.17 17.51 5.21
C LEU A 170 4.32 18.66 4.20
N GLU A 171 5.01 19.72 4.59
CA GLU A 171 5.19 20.95 3.81
C GLU A 171 6.03 20.77 2.53
N GLY A 172 6.84 19.71 2.47
CA GLY A 172 7.71 19.37 1.35
C GLY A 172 7.26 18.16 0.54
N LEU A 173 6.11 17.54 0.87
CA LEU A 173 5.55 16.47 0.05
C LEU A 173 5.17 16.99 -1.34
N GLU A 174 5.40 16.17 -2.35
CA GLU A 174 5.10 16.42 -3.76
C GLU A 174 4.12 15.36 -4.27
N VAL A 175 3.11 15.75 -5.06
CA VAL A 175 2.26 14.83 -5.83
C VAL A 175 2.88 14.66 -7.22
N ASP A 176 3.21 13.43 -7.62
CA ASP A 176 3.94 13.14 -8.85
C ASP A 176 2.99 13.04 -10.05
N GLN A 177 2.86 14.13 -10.84
CA GLN A 177 1.87 14.22 -11.94
C GLN A 177 2.11 13.18 -13.03
N TYR A 178 3.38 12.84 -13.32
CA TYR A 178 3.74 11.80 -14.29
C TYR A 178 3.21 10.42 -13.82
N MET A 179 3.48 10.04 -12.57
CA MET A 179 2.95 8.79 -12.02
C MET A 179 1.42 8.80 -11.92
N LEU A 180 0.80 9.95 -11.65
CA LEU A 180 -0.66 10.10 -11.58
C LEU A 180 -1.33 9.87 -12.94
N GLY A 181 -0.78 10.46 -14.01
CA GLY A 181 -1.25 10.21 -15.38
C GLY A 181 -1.16 8.74 -15.79
N ILE A 182 -0.08 8.04 -15.39
CA ILE A 182 0.03 6.58 -15.61
C ILE A 182 -1.05 5.83 -14.83
N LEU A 183 -1.20 6.10 -13.53
CA LEU A 183 -2.17 5.42 -12.67
C LEU A 183 -3.61 5.55 -13.20
N ILE A 184 -3.98 6.74 -13.72
CA ILE A 184 -5.27 7.00 -14.38
C ILE A 184 -5.37 6.21 -15.70
N TYR A 185 -4.37 6.27 -16.58
CA TYR A 185 -4.38 5.55 -17.86
C TYR A 185 -4.59 4.03 -17.67
N VAL A 186 -3.97 3.44 -16.63
CA VAL A 186 -4.09 2.01 -16.33
C VAL A 186 -5.10 1.69 -15.21
N GLN A 187 -6.02 2.60 -14.86
CA GLN A 187 -6.86 2.52 -13.64
C GLN A 187 -7.72 1.24 -13.55
N ASN A 188 -8.18 0.71 -14.68
CA ASN A 188 -9.02 -0.50 -14.77
C ASN A 188 -8.25 -1.74 -15.28
N SER A 189 -6.99 -1.90 -14.87
CA SER A 189 -6.14 -3.03 -15.30
C SER A 189 -5.50 -3.78 -14.13
N GLU A 190 -5.19 -5.06 -14.37
CA GLU A 190 -4.46 -5.95 -13.45
C GLU A 190 -2.95 -5.63 -13.34
N TYR A 191 -2.43 -4.66 -14.10
CA TYR A 191 -1.00 -4.34 -14.09
C TYR A 191 -0.56 -3.74 -12.75
N GLU A 192 0.33 -4.45 -12.06
CA GLU A 192 0.89 -4.04 -10.76
C GLU A 192 2.28 -3.38 -10.85
N GLU A 193 2.92 -3.49 -12.02
CA GLU A 193 4.24 -2.93 -12.31
C GLU A 193 4.26 -2.30 -13.72
N ILE A 194 5.12 -1.28 -13.87
CA ILE A 194 5.50 -0.67 -15.14
C ILE A 194 7.01 -0.75 -15.33
N THR A 195 7.47 -0.63 -16.56
CA THR A 195 8.88 -0.44 -16.95
C THR A 195 9.01 0.90 -17.65
N ILE A 196 9.90 1.77 -17.16
CA ILE A 196 10.19 3.11 -17.69
C ILE A 196 11.58 3.09 -18.31
N ASP A 197 11.78 3.76 -19.45
CA ASP A 197 13.06 3.81 -20.18
C ASP A 197 13.81 5.17 -20.01
N PRO A 198 15.04 5.32 -20.55
CA PRO A 198 15.82 6.56 -20.42
C PRO A 198 15.20 7.80 -21.05
N VAL A 199 14.33 7.65 -22.05
CA VAL A 199 13.56 8.79 -22.62
C VAL A 199 12.31 9.12 -21.82
N CYS A 200 11.97 8.27 -20.83
CA CYS A 200 10.77 8.29 -19.98
C CYS A 200 9.47 7.97 -20.73
N SER A 201 9.56 7.16 -21.80
CA SER A 201 8.43 6.32 -22.21
C SER A 201 8.28 5.17 -21.21
N TRP A 202 7.09 4.58 -21.15
CA TRP A 202 6.77 3.51 -20.21
C TRP A 202 5.87 2.45 -20.85
N LYS A 203 5.90 1.25 -20.29
CA LYS A 203 5.03 0.13 -20.67
C LYS A 203 4.59 -0.65 -19.43
N PRO A 204 3.36 -1.19 -19.39
CA PRO A 204 2.97 -2.13 -18.34
C PRO A 204 3.84 -3.39 -18.39
N VAL A 205 4.12 -3.97 -17.23
CA VAL A 205 4.67 -5.31 -17.12
C VAL A 205 3.50 -6.29 -17.08
N PRO A 206 3.36 -7.22 -18.04
CA PRO A 206 2.32 -8.24 -17.98
C PRO A 206 2.47 -9.06 -16.70
N VAL A 207 1.39 -9.17 -15.93
CA VAL A 207 1.29 -10.19 -14.90
C VAL A 207 1.38 -11.52 -15.64
N LYS A 208 2.45 -12.28 -15.39
CA LYS A 208 2.49 -13.67 -15.85
C LYS A 208 1.47 -14.41 -15.00
N PRO A 209 0.41 -15.02 -15.58
CA PRO A 209 -0.33 -16.01 -14.84
C PRO A 209 0.65 -17.11 -14.46
N ASP A 210 0.54 -17.66 -13.25
CA ASP A 210 1.27 -18.86 -12.85
C ASP A 210 0.73 -20.04 -13.67
N LEU A 211 1.24 -20.16 -14.89
CA LEU A 211 0.99 -21.31 -15.75
C LEU A 211 1.53 -22.53 -15.02
N HIS A 212 0.58 -23.37 -14.62
CA HIS A 212 0.75 -24.60 -13.86
C HIS A 212 2.08 -25.27 -14.16
N VAL A 213 2.81 -25.60 -13.09
CA VAL A 213 3.90 -26.58 -13.17
C VAL A 213 3.31 -27.83 -13.82
N LYS A 214 3.69 -28.08 -15.07
CA LYS A 214 3.62 -29.43 -15.61
C LYS A 214 4.54 -30.29 -14.75
N GLU A 215 3.94 -31.17 -13.97
CA GLU A 215 4.65 -32.35 -13.48
C GLU A 215 4.94 -33.23 -14.70
N GLU A 216 6.10 -33.01 -15.32
CA GLU A 216 6.71 -33.96 -16.25
C GLU A 216 7.08 -35.21 -15.42
N PRO A 217 6.41 -36.36 -15.62
CA PRO A 217 6.45 -37.46 -14.67
C PRO A 217 7.62 -38.40 -14.93
N ASP A 218 8.85 -37.91 -14.78
CA ASP A 218 9.99 -38.71 -14.27
C ASP A 218 11.23 -37.83 -14.01
N GLY A 219 11.75 -37.87 -12.79
CA GLY A 219 12.97 -37.15 -12.39
C GLY A 219 13.39 -37.44 -10.94
N PRO A 220 14.66 -37.79 -10.66
CA PRO A 220 15.06 -38.27 -9.33
C PRO A 220 15.01 -37.16 -8.26
N VAL A 221 14.39 -37.48 -7.13
CA VAL A 221 14.06 -36.51 -6.06
C VAL A 221 15.29 -36.09 -5.24
N LEU A 222 15.98 -35.04 -5.69
CA LEU A 222 16.89 -34.28 -4.86
C LEU A 222 16.10 -33.30 -3.97
N LYS A 223 16.16 -33.53 -2.66
CA LYS A 223 15.39 -32.79 -1.63
C LYS A 223 15.82 -31.32 -1.52
N ARG A 224 15.23 -30.44 -2.33
CA ARG A 224 15.41 -28.99 -2.20
C ARG A 224 14.49 -28.43 -1.12
N CYS A 225 15.08 -27.97 -0.01
CA CYS A 225 14.33 -27.29 1.06
C CYS A 225 13.62 -26.05 0.50
N ARG A 226 12.28 -26.06 0.52
CA ARG A 226 11.46 -24.86 0.27
C ARG A 226 11.45 -24.01 1.54
N THR A 227 12.07 -22.82 1.50
CA THR A 227 11.83 -21.80 2.51
C THR A 227 10.40 -21.27 2.34
N LEU A 228 9.49 -21.70 3.22
CA LEU A 228 8.11 -21.26 3.23
C LEU A 228 7.96 -19.89 3.92
N SER A 229 6.96 -19.12 3.48
CA SER A 229 6.59 -17.85 4.14
C SER A 229 6.03 -18.13 5.55
N PRO A 230 6.27 -17.27 6.57
CA PRO A 230 5.85 -17.52 7.96
C PRO A 230 4.33 -17.63 8.22
N SER A 231 3.47 -17.39 7.23
CA SER A 231 2.01 -17.24 7.41
C SER A 231 1.18 -18.53 7.45
N HIS A 232 1.77 -19.72 7.24
CA HIS A 232 1.03 -21.00 7.14
C HIS A 232 1.57 -22.12 8.05
N MET A 233 2.23 -21.79 9.16
CA MET A 233 2.62 -22.76 10.18
C MET A 233 1.48 -23.00 11.17
N VAL A 234 0.61 -23.98 10.89
CA VAL A 234 -0.29 -24.55 11.91
C VAL A 234 0.53 -25.50 12.78
N LEU A 235 0.70 -25.17 14.06
CA LEU A 235 1.33 -26.06 15.04
C LEU A 235 0.33 -27.17 15.43
N PRO A 236 0.72 -28.46 15.39
CA PRO A 236 -0.15 -29.55 15.85
C PRO A 236 -0.37 -29.47 17.36
N SER A 237 -1.46 -30.08 17.83
CA SER A 237 -1.84 -30.00 19.24
C SER A 237 -0.86 -30.76 20.12
N VAL A 238 -0.57 -30.22 21.31
CA VAL A 238 0.28 -30.88 22.32
C VAL A 238 -0.24 -32.28 22.68
N MET A 239 -1.56 -32.48 22.56
CA MET A 239 -2.24 -33.75 22.84
C MET A 239 -1.97 -34.84 21.78
N GLU A 240 -1.67 -34.46 20.53
CA GLU A 240 -1.35 -35.40 19.45
C GLU A 240 0.11 -35.91 19.56
N MET A 241 1.03 -35.04 19.99
CA MET A 241 2.42 -35.45 20.27
C MET A 241 2.50 -36.44 21.45
N ILE A 242 1.64 -36.31 22.46
CA ILE A 242 1.59 -37.26 23.60
C ILE A 242 1.08 -38.64 23.16
N ALA A 243 0.09 -38.69 22.26
CA ALA A 243 -0.43 -39.95 21.72
C ALA A 243 0.62 -40.75 20.90
N SER A 244 1.69 -40.10 20.44
CA SER A 244 2.73 -40.68 19.59
C SER A 244 3.82 -41.48 20.36
N LEU A 245 3.70 -41.63 21.68
CA LEU A 245 4.71 -42.28 22.55
C LEU A 245 4.21 -43.54 23.29
N GLY A 246 3.06 -44.09 22.90
CA GLY A 246 2.54 -45.36 23.45
C GLY A 246 3.16 -46.60 22.79
N PRO A 247 3.53 -47.66 23.54
CA PRO A 247 4.02 -48.92 22.97
C PRO A 247 2.86 -49.73 22.36
N GLY A 248 2.99 -50.12 21.09
CA GLY A 248 1.94 -50.84 20.34
C GLY A 248 1.99 -52.37 20.52
N PRO A 249 0.83 -53.07 20.63
CA PRO A 249 0.72 -54.53 20.56
C PRO A 249 0.51 -55.05 19.12
N PRO A 250 0.73 -56.35 18.84
CA PRO A 250 0.85 -56.86 17.46
C PRO A 250 -0.37 -57.61 16.89
N SER A 251 -0.48 -57.58 15.55
CA SER A 251 -1.02 -58.61 14.62
C SER A 251 -2.27 -59.46 14.98
N SER A 252 -3.30 -59.46 14.10
CA SER A 252 -3.48 -60.52 13.07
C SER A 252 -4.92 -60.69 12.48
N SER A 253 -4.98 -60.98 11.17
CA SER A 253 -5.98 -61.85 10.47
C SER A 253 -7.48 -61.47 10.26
N ALA A 254 -8.05 -62.08 9.20
CA ALA A 254 -9.45 -62.51 8.96
C ALA A 254 -10.57 -61.54 8.45
N SER A 255 -10.75 -61.55 7.13
CA SER A 255 -11.98 -61.82 6.34
C SER A 255 -13.41 -61.64 6.91
N THR A 256 -14.30 -60.95 6.17
CA THR A 256 -15.71 -61.36 5.87
C THR A 256 -16.35 -60.52 4.72
N VAL A 257 -17.63 -60.76 4.32
CA VAL A 257 -18.15 -60.49 2.94
C VAL A 257 -19.46 -59.61 2.89
N PRO A 258 -20.52 -59.76 2.01
CA PRO A 258 -21.23 -58.64 1.30
C PRO A 258 -22.70 -58.43 1.81
N PRO A 259 -23.78 -57.98 1.07
CA PRO A 259 -24.01 -57.53 -0.34
C PRO A 259 -24.92 -56.24 -0.51
N PRO A 260 -26.01 -56.20 -1.33
CA PRO A 260 -26.13 -55.83 -2.77
C PRO A 260 -26.87 -54.47 -3.03
N SER A 261 -27.05 -53.88 -4.24
CA SER A 261 -27.84 -54.37 -5.41
C SER A 261 -27.74 -53.47 -6.67
N SER A 262 -28.11 -54.01 -7.85
CA SER A 262 -28.10 -53.40 -9.23
C SER A 262 -29.50 -52.84 -9.64
N PRO A 263 -29.93 -52.61 -10.93
CA PRO A 263 -29.34 -52.72 -12.31
C PRO A 263 -29.35 -51.37 -13.13
N MET A 264 -28.61 -51.16 -14.24
CA MET A 264 -28.76 -51.63 -15.65
C MET A 264 -30.13 -51.33 -16.31
N ALA A 265 -30.29 -51.00 -17.60
CA ALA A 265 -29.42 -50.96 -18.80
C ALA A 265 -29.80 -49.73 -19.72
N TYR A 266 -29.48 -49.52 -21.02
CA TYR A 266 -28.82 -50.29 -22.09
C TYR A 266 -28.12 -49.34 -23.14
N SER A 267 -28.11 -49.67 -24.45
CA SER A 267 -27.29 -49.02 -25.51
C SER A 267 -28.04 -48.79 -26.84
N SER A 268 -27.55 -47.88 -27.69
CA SER A 268 -27.47 -48.09 -29.16
C SER A 268 -26.54 -47.09 -29.89
N LEU A 269 -25.97 -47.56 -31.01
CA LEU A 269 -25.09 -46.85 -31.96
C LEU A 269 -25.57 -47.23 -33.39
N PRO A 270 -25.36 -46.39 -34.42
CA PRO A 270 -24.25 -46.70 -35.35
C PRO A 270 -23.57 -45.45 -35.96
N ALA A 271 -22.55 -45.69 -36.79
CA ALA A 271 -21.70 -44.67 -37.43
C ALA A 271 -22.13 -44.29 -38.86
N GLY A 272 -21.57 -43.21 -39.41
CA GLY A 272 -21.60 -42.95 -40.86
C GLY A 272 -21.05 -41.58 -41.29
N GLY A 273 -20.27 -41.58 -42.39
CA GLY A 273 -20.00 -40.39 -43.20
C GLY A 273 -18.74 -39.57 -42.86
N GLY A 274 -17.99 -39.20 -43.89
CA GLY A 274 -16.86 -38.27 -43.80
C GLY A 274 -16.71 -37.46 -45.10
N ASN A 275 -15.82 -36.47 -45.10
CA ASN A 275 -15.47 -35.55 -46.18
C ASN A 275 -16.60 -34.68 -46.78
N SER A 276 -16.45 -33.36 -46.67
CA SER A 276 -15.97 -32.56 -47.82
C SER A 276 -15.46 -31.19 -47.39
N SER A 277 -14.58 -30.63 -48.22
CA SER A 277 -13.90 -29.36 -48.00
C SER A 277 -14.82 -28.14 -48.13
N ASN A 278 -14.50 -27.05 -47.44
CA ASN A 278 -14.49 -25.75 -48.11
C ASN A 278 -13.58 -24.72 -47.42
N THR A 279 -12.96 -23.87 -48.24
CA THR A 279 -12.14 -22.72 -47.84
C THR A 279 -12.99 -21.50 -47.48
N SER A 280 -12.56 -20.67 -46.52
CA SER A 280 -12.38 -19.20 -46.74
C SER A 280 -12.08 -18.38 -45.47
N LEU A 281 -11.20 -17.37 -45.66
CA LEU A 281 -11.16 -16.05 -45.00
C LEU A 281 -10.83 -15.95 -43.48
N LEU A 282 -9.63 -15.39 -43.24
CA LEU A 282 -9.22 -14.71 -42.00
C LEU A 282 -9.84 -13.30 -41.91
N PRO A 283 -10.21 -12.80 -40.73
CA PRO A 283 -10.17 -11.38 -40.39
C PRO A 283 -8.74 -10.94 -39.97
N PRO A 284 -8.39 -9.64 -40.08
CA PRO A 284 -6.99 -9.19 -40.19
C PRO A 284 -6.24 -8.97 -38.86
N ASP A 285 -4.93 -8.77 -38.99
CA ASP A 285 -3.97 -8.53 -37.90
C ASP A 285 -4.32 -7.37 -36.97
N LYS A 286 -4.02 -7.59 -35.69
CA LYS A 286 -4.01 -6.57 -34.65
C LYS A 286 -2.62 -5.89 -34.65
N PRO A 287 -2.51 -4.56 -34.85
CA PRO A 287 -1.21 -3.90 -34.90
C PRO A 287 -0.49 -3.99 -33.54
N PRO A 288 0.86 -3.98 -33.53
CA PRO A 288 1.63 -3.99 -32.29
C PRO A 288 1.37 -2.71 -31.47
N PRO A 289 1.48 -2.76 -30.13
CA PRO A 289 1.30 -1.59 -29.29
C PRO A 289 2.40 -0.56 -29.59
N HIS A 290 2.01 0.56 -30.19
CA HIS A 290 2.92 1.69 -30.45
C HIS A 290 3.52 2.19 -29.12
N SER A 291 4.85 2.41 -29.12
CA SER A 291 5.55 3.07 -28.03
C SER A 291 5.08 4.52 -27.93
N LEU A 292 4.23 4.83 -26.95
CA LEU A 292 3.69 6.17 -26.76
C LEU A 292 4.80 7.13 -26.30
N THR A 293 5.00 8.19 -27.09
CA THR A 293 5.81 9.34 -26.70
C THR A 293 5.08 10.16 -25.63
N PRO A 294 5.79 10.96 -24.80
CA PRO A 294 5.18 11.64 -23.64
C PRO A 294 4.13 12.73 -23.93
N GLN A 295 3.71 12.93 -25.18
CA GLN A 295 2.79 13.99 -25.61
C GLN A 295 1.29 13.65 -25.44
N LEU A 296 0.97 12.49 -24.86
CA LEU A 296 -0.40 12.01 -24.65
C LEU A 296 -0.69 11.60 -23.18
N LEU A 297 -0.08 12.27 -22.21
CA LEU A 297 -0.85 12.54 -20.99
C LEU A 297 -1.97 13.51 -21.38
N PRO A 298 -3.22 13.34 -20.90
CA PRO A 298 -4.20 14.41 -20.95
C PRO A 298 -3.62 15.64 -20.23
N GLU A 299 -4.05 16.84 -20.62
CA GLU A 299 -3.50 18.10 -20.11
C GLU A 299 -4.06 18.42 -18.70
N LEU A 300 -3.74 17.54 -17.74
CA LEU A 300 -4.18 17.49 -16.34
C LEU A 300 -3.57 18.63 -15.50
N THR A 301 -3.69 19.85 -16.02
CA THR A 301 -3.31 21.12 -15.42
C THR A 301 -4.40 21.63 -14.46
N ASN A 302 -5.65 21.20 -14.67
CA ASN A 302 -6.78 21.51 -13.80
C ASN A 302 -6.78 20.61 -12.54
N PRO A 303 -6.52 21.15 -11.33
CA PRO A 303 -6.54 20.35 -10.11
C PRO A 303 -7.95 19.89 -9.71
N ASP A 304 -9.00 20.56 -10.19
CA ASP A 304 -10.37 20.25 -9.81
C ASP A 304 -10.93 19.07 -10.64
N GLU A 305 -10.41 18.83 -11.86
CA GLU A 305 -10.58 17.55 -12.59
C GLU A 305 -9.77 16.41 -11.95
N LEU A 306 -8.53 16.65 -11.54
CA LEU A 306 -7.75 15.65 -10.79
C LEU A 306 -8.44 15.23 -9.48
N LEU A 307 -9.26 16.10 -8.89
CA LEU A 307 -10.09 15.78 -7.72
C LEU A 307 -11.35 14.97 -8.08
N SER A 308 -11.92 15.11 -9.29
CA SER A 308 -13.09 14.32 -9.72
C SER A 308 -12.72 12.86 -10.01
N TYR A 309 -11.56 12.61 -10.61
CA TYR A 309 -11.01 11.24 -10.79
C TYR A 309 -10.69 10.49 -9.48
N LEU A 310 -10.68 11.20 -8.35
CA LEU A 310 -10.51 10.64 -6.99
C LEU A 310 -11.80 10.68 -6.16
N GLY A 311 -12.93 11.08 -6.76
CA GLY A 311 -14.25 10.95 -6.16
C GLY A 311 -14.71 9.49 -6.14
N PRO A 312 -15.48 9.05 -5.13
CA PRO A 312 -16.19 7.78 -5.21
C PRO A 312 -17.28 7.87 -6.29
N PRO A 313 -17.59 6.77 -7.00
CA PRO A 313 -18.75 6.73 -7.89
C PRO A 313 -20.04 6.86 -7.08
N ASP A 314 -20.91 7.76 -7.53
CA ASP A 314 -22.35 7.88 -7.22
C ASP A 314 -22.79 7.75 -5.74
N LEU A 315 -22.63 8.84 -4.99
CA LEU A 315 -23.56 9.20 -3.90
C LEU A 315 -23.98 10.67 -4.04
N PRO A 316 -25.25 11.03 -3.77
CA PRO A 316 -25.76 12.36 -4.05
C PRO A 316 -25.14 13.42 -3.13
N SER A 317 -24.98 14.62 -3.68
CA SER A 317 -24.52 15.81 -2.96
C SER A 317 -25.59 16.31 -1.98
N HIS A 318 -25.58 15.78 -0.75
CA HIS A 318 -26.30 16.41 0.36
C HIS A 318 -25.53 17.62 0.88
N ASP A 319 -26.26 18.71 1.14
CA ASP A 319 -25.73 20.04 1.36
C ASP A 319 -24.89 20.18 2.63
N ASN A 320 -23.87 21.04 2.57
CA ASN A 320 -23.09 21.44 3.74
C ASN A 320 -23.67 22.69 4.44
N ASN A 321 -24.87 23.16 4.04
CA ASN A 321 -25.49 24.37 4.58
C ASN A 321 -26.17 24.16 5.95
N ASP A 322 -26.76 22.99 6.22
CA ASP A 322 -27.54 22.74 7.43
C ASP A 322 -26.72 22.73 8.74
N LEU A 323 -25.39 22.67 8.66
CA LEU A 323 -24.51 22.72 9.85
C LEU A 323 -24.02 24.13 10.23
N LEU A 324 -24.41 25.17 9.49
CA LEU A 324 -24.15 26.57 9.85
C LEU A 324 -25.36 27.25 10.51
N LEU A 325 -26.59 26.79 10.23
CA LEU A 325 -27.83 27.32 10.80
C LEU A 325 -28.08 26.96 12.28
N LEU A 326 -27.12 26.30 12.94
CA LEU A 326 -27.20 25.90 14.36
C LEU A 326 -26.31 26.75 15.29
N PHE A 327 -25.82 27.91 14.82
CA PHE A 327 -24.95 28.80 15.61
C PHE A 327 -25.27 30.31 15.48
N GLU A 328 -26.44 30.68 14.94
CA GLU A 328 -26.86 32.10 14.83
C GLU A 328 -28.04 32.51 15.76
N ASP A 329 -28.54 31.59 16.61
CA ASP A 329 -29.55 31.88 17.64
C ASP A 329 -29.11 31.40 19.05
N ASN A 330 -28.94 32.36 19.97
CA ASN A 330 -28.45 32.28 21.38
C ASN A 330 -26.92 32.17 21.59
#